data_AF-A0A2D4TLW9-F1
#
_entry.id   AF-A0A2D4TLW9-F1
#
_cell.length_a   1.000
_cell.length_b   1.000
_cell.length_c   1.000
_cell.angle_alpha   90.00
_cell.angle_beta   90.00
_cell.angle_gamma   90.00
#
_symmetry.space_group_name_H-M   'P 1'
#
loop_
_entity.id
_entity.type
_entity.pdbx_description
1 polymer ?
#
loop_
_entity_poly.entity_id
_entity_poly.type
_entity_poly.pdbx_seq_one_letter_code
_entity_poly.pdbx_strand_id
1 'polypeptide(L)'
;MKSELTLHISERTLFAEGDAFGETGTYERIKGRVCYAVDPQEEAFSRITDLDKAPTNEKGLVEYSTDFLILKPQNPKKGNRRLFFDWGNRGNIRCLQFFNDALASNDPKTREHAGNGFLFRRGYTLVFAGWQGDLLAGDGRFLMDLPVASNHGISITGQVRSEFILEESGITTQPLSGWANTRSHPTVSLDTNQASLTRRLYADASREEIPSDQWMFARDEGGSGLDGVSKQTAIVPSDTNIYLPGGFE
;
A
#
# COMPACT_ATOMS: atom_id res chain seq x y z
N MET A 1 -5.71 23.18 -17.40
CA MET A 1 -5.10 22.10 -16.61
C MET A 1 -3.66 21.98 -17.07
N LYS A 2 -2.69 22.24 -16.19
CA LYS A 2 -1.25 22.06 -16.48
C LYS A 2 -0.77 20.66 -16.14
N SER A 3 -1.58 19.86 -15.44
CA SER A 3 -1.21 18.51 -15.08
C SER A 3 -1.01 17.61 -16.31
N GLU A 4 0.01 16.79 -16.24
CA GLU A 4 0.41 15.85 -17.27
C GLU A 4 0.24 14.42 -16.75
N LEU A 5 -0.17 13.51 -17.64
CA LEU A 5 -0.30 12.09 -17.35
C LEU A 5 0.24 11.29 -18.53
N THR A 6 1.15 10.37 -18.24
CA THR A 6 1.70 9.43 -19.23
C THR A 6 1.46 8.00 -18.79
N LEU A 7 0.91 7.17 -19.69
CA LEU A 7 0.75 5.73 -19.47
C LEU A 7 1.90 4.97 -20.14
N HIS A 8 2.68 4.24 -19.35
CA HIS A 8 3.66 3.29 -19.83
C HIS A 8 3.08 1.89 -19.78
N ILE A 9 2.63 1.37 -20.92
CA ILE A 9 2.10 0.01 -21.03
C ILE A 9 3.27 -0.96 -21.18
N SER A 10 3.45 -1.84 -20.19
CA SER A 10 4.47 -2.88 -20.21
C SER A 10 3.94 -4.20 -20.81
N GLU A 11 2.63 -4.44 -20.72
CA GLU A 11 2.01 -5.67 -21.20
C GLU A 11 0.61 -5.40 -21.74
N ARG A 12 0.29 -6.01 -22.89
CA ARG A 12 -1.07 -6.11 -23.41
C ARG A 12 -1.30 -7.53 -23.94
N THR A 13 -2.21 -8.25 -23.31
CA THR A 13 -2.47 -9.68 -23.58
C THR A 13 -3.97 -9.98 -23.57
N LEU A 14 -4.37 -11.11 -24.14
CA LEU A 14 -5.71 -11.63 -23.89
C LEU A 14 -5.81 -12.10 -22.44
N PHE A 15 -6.94 -11.81 -21.79
CA PHE A 15 -7.22 -12.30 -20.45
C PHE A 15 -7.88 -13.69 -20.52
N ALA A 16 -7.63 -14.53 -19.51
CA ALA A 16 -8.23 -15.85 -19.35
C ALA A 16 -8.05 -16.75 -20.58
N GLU A 17 -6.82 -16.77 -21.13
CA GLU A 17 -6.49 -17.49 -22.38
C GLU A 17 -7.38 -17.15 -23.60
N GLY A 18 -8.12 -16.04 -23.57
CA GLY A 18 -9.07 -15.66 -24.63
C GLY A 18 -10.48 -16.21 -24.44
N ASP A 19 -10.82 -16.70 -23.25
CA ASP A 19 -12.20 -17.11 -22.92
C ASP A 19 -13.20 -15.96 -23.11
N ALA A 20 -14.38 -16.33 -23.59
CA ALA A 20 -15.48 -15.39 -23.81
C ALA A 20 -16.44 -15.36 -22.61
N PHE A 21 -16.85 -14.16 -22.22
CA PHE A 21 -17.79 -13.95 -21.11
C PHE A 21 -19.16 -13.55 -21.62
N GLY A 22 -19.96 -14.55 -22.00
CA GLY A 22 -21.30 -14.35 -22.55
C GLY A 22 -21.27 -13.46 -23.80
N GLU A 23 -22.27 -12.58 -23.94
CA GLU A 23 -22.37 -11.70 -25.12
C GLU A 23 -21.28 -10.63 -25.18
N THR A 24 -20.68 -10.28 -24.03
CA THR A 24 -19.58 -9.30 -23.93
C THR A 24 -18.36 -9.76 -24.73
N GLY A 25 -18.13 -11.07 -24.80
CA GLY A 25 -17.02 -11.69 -25.53
C GLY A 25 -15.73 -11.72 -24.72
N THR A 26 -14.60 -11.72 -25.43
CA THR A 26 -13.25 -11.80 -24.86
C THR A 26 -12.83 -10.49 -24.19
N TYR A 27 -11.89 -10.60 -23.26
CA TYR A 27 -11.30 -9.47 -22.56
C TYR A 27 -9.81 -9.35 -22.88
N GLU A 28 -9.31 -8.12 -22.92
CA GLU A 28 -7.89 -7.83 -22.91
C GLU A 28 -7.44 -7.38 -21.51
N ARG A 29 -6.20 -7.72 -21.18
CA ARG A 29 -5.48 -7.31 -19.99
C ARG A 29 -4.37 -6.34 -20.39
N ILE A 30 -4.33 -5.18 -19.76
CA ILE A 30 -3.32 -4.15 -19.99
C ILE A 30 -2.68 -3.83 -18.65
N LYS A 31 -1.37 -3.98 -18.53
CA LYS A 31 -0.60 -3.68 -17.32
C LYS A 31 0.48 -2.67 -17.60
N GLY A 32 0.78 -1.83 -16.63
CA GLY A 32 1.81 -0.82 -16.79
C GLY A 32 1.95 0.09 -15.58
N ARG A 33 2.57 1.25 -15.83
CA ARG A 33 2.78 2.31 -14.85
C ARG A 33 2.24 3.65 -15.38
N VAL A 34 1.59 4.41 -14.51
CA VAL A 34 1.16 5.78 -14.79
C VAL A 34 2.17 6.73 -14.15
N CYS A 35 2.68 7.68 -14.92
CA CYS A 35 3.46 8.80 -14.42
C CYS A 35 2.60 10.06 -14.47
N TYR A 36 2.51 10.76 -13.33
CA TYR A 36 1.77 11.99 -13.17
C TYR A 36 2.74 13.14 -12.92
N ALA A 37 2.39 14.32 -13.41
CA ALA A 37 2.99 15.58 -12.99
C ALA A 37 1.83 16.54 -12.71
N VAL A 38 1.58 16.87 -11.44
CA VAL A 38 0.41 17.68 -11.02
C VAL A 38 0.82 19.09 -10.65
N ASP A 39 -0.06 20.06 -10.91
CA ASP A 39 0.19 21.45 -10.53
C ASP A 39 -0.23 21.63 -9.06
N PRO A 40 0.70 21.91 -8.14
CA PRO A 40 0.37 22.04 -6.72
C PRO A 40 -0.55 23.24 -6.43
N GLN A 41 -0.72 24.17 -7.38
CA GLN A 41 -1.61 25.33 -7.27
C GLN A 41 -3.00 25.08 -7.88
N GLU A 42 -3.26 23.88 -8.40
CA GLU A 42 -4.57 23.55 -8.96
C GLU A 42 -5.62 23.40 -7.84
N GLU A 43 -6.72 24.15 -7.92
CA GLU A 43 -7.77 24.16 -6.90
C GLU A 43 -8.37 22.77 -6.64
N ALA A 44 -8.41 21.90 -7.64
CA ALA A 44 -8.87 20.52 -7.47
C ALA A 44 -8.00 19.72 -6.48
N PHE A 45 -6.76 20.13 -6.24
CA PHE A 45 -5.80 19.48 -5.35
C PHE A 45 -5.54 20.27 -4.06
N SER A 46 -6.25 21.38 -3.81
CA SER A 46 -6.03 22.27 -2.65
C SER A 46 -6.21 21.58 -1.28
N ARG A 47 -6.85 20.41 -1.26
CA ARG A 47 -7.06 19.59 -0.06
C ARG A 47 -6.03 18.49 0.15
N ILE A 48 -5.07 18.32 -0.76
CA ILE A 48 -3.99 17.35 -0.60
C ILE A 48 -2.97 17.93 0.36
N THR A 49 -2.82 17.28 1.52
CA THR A 49 -1.87 17.68 2.56
C THR A 49 -0.45 17.74 2.01
N ASP A 50 0.24 18.84 2.32
CA ASP A 50 1.66 19.08 2.01
C ASP A 50 2.04 19.00 0.51
N LEU A 51 1.06 19.08 -0.40
CA LEU A 51 1.35 19.10 -1.85
C LEU A 51 2.19 20.32 -2.25
N ASP A 52 1.95 21.46 -1.60
CA ASP A 52 2.71 22.71 -1.75
C ASP A 52 4.15 22.62 -1.23
N LYS A 53 4.47 21.56 -0.46
CA LYS A 53 5.79 21.28 0.12
C LYS A 53 6.52 20.15 -0.60
N ALA A 54 5.91 19.52 -1.59
CA ALA A 54 6.54 18.50 -2.41
C ALA A 54 7.55 19.13 -3.39
N PRO A 55 8.68 18.47 -3.69
CA PRO A 55 9.59 18.90 -4.74
C PRO A 55 8.87 18.95 -6.10
N THR A 56 9.22 19.95 -6.91
CA THR A 56 8.68 20.13 -8.25
C THR A 56 9.76 19.98 -9.32
N ASN A 57 9.39 19.50 -10.50
CA ASN A 57 10.26 19.49 -11.68
C ASN A 57 10.49 20.91 -12.26
N GLU A 58 11.23 21.01 -13.37
CA GLU A 58 11.54 22.30 -14.05
C GLU A 58 10.29 23.05 -14.52
N LYS A 59 9.15 22.37 -14.67
CA LYS A 59 7.85 22.97 -15.04
C LYS A 59 7.04 23.43 -13.82
N GLY A 60 7.56 23.25 -12.60
CA GLY A 60 6.85 23.54 -11.36
C GLY A 60 5.77 22.52 -11.01
N LEU A 61 5.83 21.30 -11.56
CA LEU A 61 4.86 20.23 -11.30
C LEU A 61 5.42 19.20 -10.32
N VAL A 62 4.57 18.66 -9.45
CA VAL A 62 4.90 17.57 -8.52
C VAL A 62 4.77 16.24 -9.25
N GLU A 63 5.85 15.48 -9.32
CA GLU A 63 5.89 14.19 -10.03
C GLU A 63 5.65 13.02 -9.07
N TYR A 64 4.80 12.08 -9.49
CA TYR A 64 4.60 10.81 -8.79
C TYR A 64 4.18 9.73 -9.78
N SER A 65 4.25 8.46 -9.39
CA SER A 65 3.85 7.37 -10.28
C SER A 65 3.22 6.20 -9.55
N THR A 66 2.39 5.43 -10.25
CA THR A 66 1.71 4.26 -9.67
C THR A 66 1.56 3.14 -10.69
N ASP A 67 1.58 1.90 -10.20
CA ASP A 67 1.24 0.73 -11.02
C ASP A 67 -0.25 0.73 -11.36
N PHE A 68 -0.59 0.20 -12.54
CA PHE A 68 -1.97 -0.01 -12.96
C PHE A 68 -2.17 -1.32 -13.74
N LEU A 69 -3.41 -1.82 -13.71
CA LEU A 69 -3.89 -2.93 -14.53
C LEU A 69 -5.32 -2.65 -14.97
N ILE A 70 -5.63 -2.97 -16.23
CA ILE A 70 -6.95 -2.82 -16.82
C ILE A 70 -7.40 -4.16 -17.38
N LEU A 71 -8.62 -4.58 -17.04
CA LEU A 71 -9.34 -5.65 -17.73
C LEU A 71 -10.54 -5.02 -18.44
N LYS A 72 -10.57 -5.06 -19.78
CA LYS A 72 -11.66 -4.48 -20.57
C LYS A 72 -12.11 -5.41 -21.69
N PRO A 73 -13.38 -5.30 -22.14
CA PRO A 73 -13.82 -6.02 -23.34
C PRO A 73 -12.91 -5.71 -24.52
N GLN A 74 -12.50 -6.74 -25.26
CA GLN A 74 -11.69 -6.58 -26.47
C GLN A 74 -12.44 -5.78 -27.54
N ASN A 75 -13.77 -5.94 -27.60
CA ASN A 75 -14.65 -5.06 -28.36
C ASN A 75 -15.35 -4.06 -27.41
N PRO A 76 -14.92 -2.79 -27.36
CA PRO A 76 -15.50 -1.80 -26.46
C PRO A 76 -17.00 -1.54 -26.67
N LYS A 77 -17.54 -1.82 -27.87
CA LYS A 77 -18.98 -1.68 -28.15
C LYS A 77 -19.84 -2.71 -27.40
N LYS A 78 -19.24 -3.79 -26.92
CA LYS A 78 -19.90 -4.83 -26.13
C LYS A 78 -19.77 -4.62 -24.62
N GLY A 79 -19.05 -3.58 -24.19
CA GLY A 79 -19.00 -3.17 -22.79
C GLY A 79 -20.26 -2.41 -22.36
N ASN A 80 -20.48 -2.32 -21.06
CA ASN A 80 -21.61 -1.59 -20.46
C ASN A 80 -21.34 -0.10 -20.25
N ARG A 81 -20.19 0.41 -20.74
CA ARG A 81 -19.73 1.80 -20.59
C ARG A 81 -19.59 2.26 -19.13
N ARG A 82 -19.34 1.33 -18.21
CA ARG A 82 -19.07 1.62 -16.81
C ARG A 82 -17.68 1.13 -16.41
N LEU A 83 -17.01 1.97 -15.63
CA LEU A 83 -15.77 1.67 -14.97
C LEU A 83 -16.06 1.11 -13.58
N PHE A 84 -15.44 -0.01 -13.23
CA PHE A 84 -15.25 -0.42 -11.86
C PHE A 84 -13.79 -0.13 -11.49
N PHE A 85 -13.58 0.82 -10.60
CA PHE A 85 -12.24 1.17 -10.13
C PHE A 85 -12.02 0.53 -8.76
N ASP A 86 -11.14 -0.45 -8.70
CA ASP A 86 -10.71 -1.06 -7.45
C ASP A 86 -9.45 -0.32 -6.99
N TRP A 87 -9.61 0.47 -5.92
CA TRP A 87 -8.50 1.17 -5.29
C TRP A 87 -7.46 0.19 -4.73
N GLY A 88 -7.82 -1.07 -4.50
CA GLY A 88 -6.93 -2.09 -3.97
C GLY A 88 -6.86 -2.03 -2.45
N ASN A 89 -7.04 -3.18 -1.80
CA ASN A 89 -6.89 -3.29 -0.36
C ASN A 89 -5.40 -3.50 -0.02
N ARG A 90 -4.72 -2.44 0.45
CA ARG A 90 -3.26 -2.43 0.70
C ARG A 90 -2.48 -2.93 -0.52
N GLY A 91 -2.81 -2.36 -1.68
CA GLY A 91 -2.19 -2.72 -2.96
C GLY A 91 -2.66 -4.05 -3.57
N ASN A 92 -3.66 -4.72 -2.99
CA ASN A 92 -4.16 -6.00 -3.51
C ASN A 92 -5.45 -5.86 -4.30
N ILE A 93 -5.56 -6.59 -5.41
CA ILE A 93 -6.81 -6.74 -6.16
C ILE A 93 -7.78 -7.60 -5.34
N ARG A 94 -9.01 -7.09 -5.15
CA ARG A 94 -10.04 -7.79 -4.36
C ARG A 94 -11.38 -7.90 -5.07
N CYS A 95 -11.68 -7.02 -6.03
CA CYS A 95 -12.98 -7.05 -6.70
C CYS A 95 -13.22 -8.38 -7.44
N LEU A 96 -12.19 -9.00 -8.02
CA LEU A 96 -12.35 -10.30 -8.69
C LEU A 96 -12.65 -11.41 -7.69
N GLN A 97 -11.96 -11.42 -6.54
CA GLN A 97 -12.20 -12.39 -5.47
C GLN A 97 -13.63 -12.28 -4.94
N PHE A 98 -14.11 -11.06 -4.66
CA PHE A 98 -15.40 -10.87 -3.98
C PHE A 98 -16.61 -10.85 -4.91
N PHE A 99 -16.48 -10.36 -6.15
CA PHE A 99 -17.63 -10.27 -7.06
C PHE A 99 -17.68 -11.40 -8.09
N ASN A 100 -16.52 -11.98 -8.44
CA ASN A 100 -16.47 -13.10 -9.37
C ASN A 100 -16.17 -14.44 -8.67
N ASP A 101 -16.00 -14.51 -7.34
CA ASP A 101 -15.53 -15.73 -6.64
C ASP A 101 -14.21 -16.28 -7.24
N ALA A 102 -13.35 -15.39 -7.73
CA ALA A 102 -12.11 -15.77 -8.39
C ALA A 102 -11.00 -16.14 -7.39
N LEU A 103 -10.02 -16.91 -7.86
CA LEU A 103 -8.76 -17.08 -7.12
C LEU A 103 -8.10 -15.72 -6.89
N ALA A 104 -7.74 -15.43 -5.63
CA ALA A 104 -7.09 -14.18 -5.27
C ALA A 104 -5.71 -14.05 -5.96
N SER A 105 -5.48 -12.92 -6.63
CA SER A 105 -4.22 -12.64 -7.31
C SER A 105 -4.08 -11.15 -7.60
N ASN A 106 -2.86 -10.62 -7.48
CA ASN A 106 -2.50 -9.27 -7.93
C ASN A 106 -2.02 -9.25 -9.39
N ASP A 107 -1.97 -10.41 -10.04
CA ASP A 107 -1.59 -10.55 -11.45
C ASP A 107 -2.55 -11.50 -12.18
N PRO A 108 -3.86 -11.18 -12.24
CA PRO A 108 -4.86 -12.07 -12.82
C PRO A 108 -4.58 -12.30 -14.30
N LYS A 109 -4.47 -13.56 -14.72
CA LYS A 109 -4.12 -13.93 -16.11
C LYS A 109 -4.99 -15.05 -16.68
N THR A 110 -5.24 -16.07 -15.87
CA THR A 110 -5.87 -17.33 -16.29
C THR A 110 -7.38 -17.35 -16.09
N ARG A 111 -8.04 -18.41 -16.55
CA ARG A 111 -9.48 -18.59 -16.38
C ARG A 111 -9.94 -18.65 -14.92
N GLU A 112 -9.14 -19.21 -14.02
CA GLU A 112 -9.42 -19.27 -12.57
C GLU A 112 -9.43 -17.88 -11.94
N HIS A 113 -8.56 -16.98 -12.43
CA HIS A 113 -8.55 -15.58 -12.01
C HIS A 113 -9.77 -14.79 -12.49
N ALA A 114 -10.51 -15.33 -13.46
CA ALA A 114 -11.79 -14.75 -13.86
C ALA A 114 -12.95 -15.22 -12.97
N GLY A 115 -12.76 -16.32 -12.22
CA GLY A 115 -13.78 -16.93 -11.36
C GLY A 115 -15.04 -17.28 -12.13
N ASN A 116 -16.19 -17.05 -11.50
CA ASN A 116 -17.48 -17.19 -12.14
C ASN A 116 -17.62 -16.19 -13.31
N GLY A 117 -16.92 -15.05 -13.36
CA GLY A 117 -16.96 -14.05 -14.46
C GLY A 117 -18.13 -13.06 -14.44
N PHE A 118 -18.78 -12.85 -13.30
CA PHE A 118 -19.95 -11.99 -13.09
C PHE A 118 -19.78 -10.57 -13.65
N LEU A 119 -18.66 -9.92 -13.35
CA LEU A 119 -18.35 -8.56 -13.82
C LEU A 119 -18.09 -8.53 -15.33
N PHE A 120 -17.41 -9.56 -15.86
CA PHE A 120 -17.08 -9.64 -17.28
C PHE A 120 -18.31 -9.89 -18.16
N ARG A 121 -19.21 -10.79 -17.74
CA ARG A 121 -20.48 -11.01 -18.45
C ARG A 121 -21.34 -9.76 -18.53
N ARG A 122 -21.19 -8.85 -17.57
CA ARG A 122 -21.90 -7.57 -17.51
C ARG A 122 -21.21 -6.45 -18.27
N GLY A 123 -20.08 -6.68 -18.92
CA GLY A 123 -19.43 -5.70 -19.77
C GLY A 123 -18.65 -4.62 -19.03
N TYR A 124 -18.31 -4.79 -17.75
CA TYR A 124 -17.51 -3.80 -17.02
C TYR A 124 -16.09 -3.69 -17.57
N THR A 125 -15.55 -2.48 -17.59
CA THR A 125 -14.09 -2.27 -17.59
C THR A 125 -13.64 -2.18 -16.14
N LEU A 126 -12.68 -3.01 -15.75
CA LEU A 126 -12.09 -3.01 -14.42
C LEU A 126 -10.73 -2.33 -14.49
N VAL A 127 -10.48 -1.38 -13.59
CA VAL A 127 -9.17 -0.74 -13.44
C VAL A 127 -8.72 -0.89 -12.01
N PHE A 128 -7.45 -1.26 -11.86
CA PHE A 128 -6.73 -1.38 -10.60
C PHE A 128 -5.57 -0.40 -10.67
N ALA A 129 -5.38 0.38 -9.60
CA ALA A 129 -4.22 1.24 -9.48
C ALA A 129 -3.77 1.32 -8.02
N GLY A 130 -2.45 1.42 -7.81
CA GLY A 130 -1.92 1.74 -6.49
C GLY A 130 -2.47 3.09 -6.00
N TRP A 131 -2.70 3.19 -4.69
CA TRP A 131 -3.22 4.40 -4.03
C TRP A 131 -2.51 4.71 -2.72
N GLN A 132 -1.96 3.68 -2.08
CA GLN A 132 -1.28 3.78 -0.80
C GLN A 132 0.23 3.96 -1.04
N GLY A 133 0.75 5.12 -0.66
CA GLY A 133 2.10 5.58 -1.01
C GLY A 133 3.22 5.16 -0.06
N ASP A 134 2.94 4.34 0.96
CA ASP A 134 3.91 3.84 1.94
C ASP A 134 4.10 2.32 1.87
N LEU A 135 3.44 1.63 0.93
CA LEU A 135 3.60 0.18 0.75
C LEU A 135 5.02 -0.18 0.28
N LEU A 136 5.54 -1.28 0.83
CA LEU A 136 6.76 -1.96 0.39
C LEU A 136 6.43 -3.02 -0.67
N ALA A 137 7.40 -3.43 -1.48
CA ALA A 137 7.20 -4.47 -2.49
C ALA A 137 6.95 -5.87 -1.89
N GLY A 138 6.23 -6.72 -2.63
CA GLY A 138 5.96 -8.13 -2.30
C GLY A 138 4.61 -8.61 -2.84
N ASP A 139 4.48 -9.91 -3.09
CA ASP A 139 3.24 -10.57 -3.57
C ASP A 139 2.58 -9.91 -4.80
N GLY A 140 3.38 -9.22 -5.62
CA GLY A 140 2.91 -8.48 -6.79
C GLY A 140 1.96 -7.32 -6.48
N ARG A 141 1.90 -6.83 -5.23
CA ARG A 141 1.03 -5.72 -4.83
C ARG A 141 1.34 -4.44 -5.61
N PHE A 142 0.31 -3.64 -5.86
CA PHE A 142 0.40 -2.39 -6.61
C PHE A 142 1.04 -1.31 -5.74
N LEU A 143 2.11 -0.70 -6.24
CA LEU A 143 2.87 0.31 -5.52
C LEU A 143 2.68 1.69 -6.15
N MET A 144 2.94 2.70 -5.33
CA MET A 144 3.00 4.10 -5.71
C MET A 144 4.30 4.71 -5.18
N ASP A 145 4.99 5.43 -6.06
CA ASP A 145 6.15 6.23 -5.71
C ASP A 145 5.71 7.68 -5.56
N LEU A 146 5.74 8.17 -4.32
CA LEU A 146 5.43 9.55 -3.97
C LEU A 146 6.72 10.32 -3.64
N PRO A 147 6.77 11.63 -3.95
CA PRO A 147 7.85 12.47 -3.47
C PRO A 147 7.72 12.70 -1.97
N VAL A 148 8.84 13.00 -1.31
CA VAL A 148 8.86 13.35 0.11
C VAL A 148 8.70 14.86 0.25
N ALA A 149 7.63 15.29 0.90
CA ALA A 149 7.41 16.70 1.22
C ALA A 149 8.46 17.22 2.21
N SER A 150 8.87 18.47 2.06
CA SER A 150 9.86 19.12 2.93
C SER A 150 9.52 20.60 3.14
N ASN A 151 9.92 21.15 4.29
CA ASN A 151 9.87 22.58 4.50
C ASN A 151 11.20 23.20 4.03
N HIS A 152 11.28 23.60 2.76
CA HIS A 152 12.49 24.14 2.15
C HIS A 152 13.72 23.22 2.30
N GLY A 153 13.54 21.91 2.05
CA GLY A 153 14.61 20.90 2.19
C GLY A 153 14.82 20.38 3.60
N ILE A 154 14.09 20.91 4.59
CA ILE A 154 14.11 20.41 5.97
C ILE A 154 12.98 19.38 6.14
N SER A 155 13.31 18.23 6.74
CA SER A 155 12.33 17.18 7.04
C SER A 155 11.17 17.73 7.86
N ILE A 156 9.95 17.40 7.45
CA ILE A 156 8.74 17.71 8.21
C ILE A 156 8.62 16.64 9.30
N THR A 157 8.53 17.09 10.55
CA THR A 157 8.36 16.22 11.73
C THR A 157 7.06 16.57 12.44
N GLY A 158 6.49 15.59 13.13
CA GLY A 158 5.23 15.77 13.84
C GLY A 158 4.86 14.52 14.62
N GLN A 159 3.81 14.63 15.42
CA GLN A 159 3.30 13.48 16.17
C GLN A 159 2.62 12.51 15.20
N VAL A 160 3.15 11.28 15.14
CA VAL A 160 2.54 10.16 14.43
C VAL A 160 1.89 9.25 15.45
N ARG A 161 0.66 8.81 15.16
CA ARG A 161 -0.05 7.84 16.00
C ARG A 161 -0.29 6.57 15.17
N SER A 162 0.14 5.45 15.72
CA SER A 162 -0.13 4.11 15.20
C SER A 162 -0.86 3.28 16.25
N GLU A 163 -1.64 2.31 15.81
CA GLU A 163 -2.30 1.32 16.66
C GLU A 163 -1.83 -0.06 16.23
N PHE A 164 -1.47 -0.89 17.19
CA PHE A 164 -1.00 -2.26 16.97
C PHE A 164 -2.12 -3.21 17.38
N ILE A 165 -2.52 -4.08 16.47
CA ILE A 165 -3.44 -5.19 16.74
C ILE A 165 -2.71 -6.45 16.35
N LEU A 166 -2.51 -7.34 17.30
CA LEU A 166 -1.72 -8.53 17.12
C LEU A 166 -2.60 -9.77 17.17
N GLU A 167 -2.28 -10.72 16.29
CA GLU A 167 -3.01 -11.99 16.19
C GLU A 167 -2.37 -13.10 17.04
N GLU A 168 -1.12 -12.91 17.47
CA GLU A 168 -0.33 -13.89 18.20
C GLU A 168 0.25 -13.30 19.48
N SER A 169 0.31 -14.14 20.54
CA SER A 169 0.95 -13.81 21.80
C SER A 169 2.48 -13.91 21.72
N GLY A 170 3.19 -13.17 22.57
CA GLY A 170 4.65 -13.27 22.69
C GLY A 170 5.42 -12.49 21.61
N ILE A 171 4.73 -11.70 20.81
CA ILE A 171 5.34 -10.74 19.91
C ILE A 171 5.92 -9.61 20.73
N THR A 172 7.20 -9.30 20.51
CA THR A 172 7.94 -8.27 21.26
C THR A 172 8.35 -7.09 20.39
N THR A 173 8.27 -7.22 19.06
CA THR A 173 8.66 -6.18 18.10
C THR A 173 7.53 -5.88 17.12
N GLN A 174 7.30 -4.61 16.83
CA GLN A 174 6.44 -4.15 15.73
C GLN A 174 7.11 -3.03 14.94
N PRO A 175 6.92 -2.94 13.61
CA PRO A 175 7.23 -1.72 12.88
C PRO A 175 6.30 -0.60 13.37
N LEU A 176 6.79 0.64 13.46
CA LEU A 176 5.97 1.79 13.86
C LEU A 176 4.79 2.04 12.93
N SER A 177 4.81 1.57 11.67
CA SER A 177 3.66 1.58 10.76
C SER A 177 2.52 0.64 11.19
N GLY A 178 2.79 -0.28 12.12
CA GLY A 178 1.89 -1.37 12.54
C GLY A 178 1.78 -2.52 11.53
N TRP A 179 2.42 -2.42 10.36
CA TRP A 179 2.37 -3.46 9.33
C TRP A 179 3.75 -3.67 8.69
N ALA A 180 4.21 -4.93 8.64
CA ALA A 180 5.51 -5.27 8.07
C ALA A 180 5.68 -4.90 6.58
N ASN A 181 4.56 -4.75 5.86
CA ASN A 181 4.55 -4.37 4.44
C ASN A 181 4.39 -2.85 4.21
N THR A 182 4.42 -2.03 5.26
CA THR A 182 4.20 -0.58 5.20
C THR A 182 5.37 0.15 5.82
N ARG A 183 5.89 1.18 5.15
CA ARG A 183 6.99 2.02 5.65
C ARG A 183 6.56 2.74 6.92
N SER A 184 7.40 2.64 7.96
CA SER A 184 7.26 3.44 9.17
C SER A 184 7.70 4.89 8.92
N HIS A 185 7.00 5.85 9.52
CA HIS A 185 7.59 7.16 9.79
C HIS A 185 8.67 6.97 10.87
N PRO A 186 9.94 7.30 10.61
CA PRO A 186 10.99 7.13 11.60
C PRO A 186 10.79 8.11 12.77
N THR A 187 11.06 7.67 13.99
CA THR A 187 11.12 8.58 15.14
C THR A 187 12.33 9.51 15.01
N VAL A 188 12.16 10.75 15.44
CA VAL A 188 13.25 11.74 15.49
C VAL A 188 14.19 11.54 16.68
N SER A 189 13.78 10.74 17.66
CA SER A 189 14.52 10.46 18.88
C SER A 189 14.22 9.05 19.38
N LEU A 190 15.25 8.36 19.88
CA LEU A 190 15.11 7.06 20.54
C LEU A 190 14.79 7.19 22.05
N ASP A 191 14.75 8.42 22.58
CA ASP A 191 14.36 8.71 23.95
C ASP A 191 12.85 8.54 24.12
N THR A 192 12.45 7.46 24.78
CA THR A 192 11.05 7.09 25.00
C THR A 192 10.30 8.07 25.90
N ASN A 193 10.98 8.96 26.63
CA ASN A 193 10.32 10.04 27.38
C ASN A 193 9.73 11.14 26.49
N GLN A 194 10.05 11.13 25.18
CA GLN A 194 9.51 12.06 24.18
C GLN A 194 8.30 11.48 23.42
N ALA A 195 7.85 10.29 23.78
CA ALA A 195 6.72 9.61 23.17
C ALA A 195 5.89 8.89 24.25
N SER A 196 4.71 8.42 23.88
CA SER A 196 3.81 7.71 24.79
C SER A 196 3.38 6.39 24.17
N LEU A 197 3.43 5.31 24.95
CA LEU A 197 2.83 4.04 24.61
C LEU A 197 1.67 3.77 25.56
N THR A 198 0.54 3.33 25.00
CA THR A 198 -0.63 2.95 25.79
C THR A 198 -1.20 1.65 25.28
N ARG A 199 -1.78 0.85 26.17
CA ARG A 199 -2.59 -0.32 25.82
C ARG A 199 -4.05 -0.14 26.25
N ARG A 200 -4.92 -0.92 25.65
CA ARG A 200 -6.35 -0.99 25.97
C ARG A 200 -6.97 -2.21 25.29
N LEU A 201 -7.97 -2.81 25.93
CA LEU A 201 -8.65 -3.98 25.39
C LEU A 201 -9.55 -3.65 24.17
N TYR A 202 -10.21 -2.50 24.20
CA TYR A 202 -11.15 -2.06 23.15
C TYR A 202 -10.89 -0.62 22.73
N ALA A 203 -11.37 -0.27 21.53
CA ALA A 203 -11.14 1.04 20.92
C ALA A 203 -11.77 2.21 21.69
N ASP A 204 -12.73 1.96 22.56
CA ASP A 204 -13.41 2.92 23.44
C ASP A 204 -13.01 2.78 24.92
N ALA A 205 -12.26 1.72 25.28
CA ALA A 205 -11.76 1.54 26.63
C ALA A 205 -10.75 2.63 27.04
N SER A 206 -10.65 2.85 28.35
CA SER A 206 -9.64 3.74 28.92
C SER A 206 -8.24 3.26 28.54
N ARG A 207 -7.36 4.20 28.20
CA ARG A 207 -5.95 3.90 27.89
C ARG A 207 -5.19 3.70 29.19
N GLU A 208 -4.44 2.61 29.25
CA GLU A 208 -3.44 2.34 30.27
C GLU A 208 -2.08 2.73 29.71
N GLU A 209 -1.39 3.64 30.38
CA GLU A 209 -0.03 4.03 30.00
C GLU A 209 0.95 2.89 30.29
N ILE A 210 1.84 2.64 29.33
CA ILE A 210 3.01 1.78 29.52
C ILE A 210 4.20 2.71 29.79
N PRO A 211 4.82 2.66 30.99
CA PRO A 211 5.92 3.53 31.36
C PRO A 211 7.07 3.55 30.33
N SER A 212 7.71 4.70 30.16
CA SER A 212 8.75 4.92 29.14
C SER A 212 9.99 4.04 29.31
N ASP A 213 10.23 3.52 30.51
CA ASP A 213 11.33 2.59 30.83
C ASP A 213 10.99 1.11 30.54
N GLN A 214 9.76 0.80 30.13
CA GLN A 214 9.32 -0.56 29.81
C GLN A 214 9.35 -0.89 28.33
N TRP A 215 9.64 0.06 27.43
CA TRP A 215 9.69 -0.17 25.99
C TRP A 215 10.81 0.67 25.36
N MET A 216 11.15 0.37 24.10
CA MET A 216 12.26 1.01 23.39
C MET A 216 11.93 1.19 21.91
N PHE A 217 12.53 2.20 21.28
CA PHE A 217 12.66 2.27 19.82
C PHE A 217 13.81 1.34 19.38
N ALA A 218 13.47 0.07 19.20
CA ALA A 218 14.38 -1.01 18.88
C ALA A 218 13.66 -2.16 18.17
N ARG A 219 14.42 -3.15 17.71
CA ARG A 219 13.91 -4.42 17.20
C ARG A 219 14.68 -5.60 17.77
N ASP A 220 13.98 -6.70 18.00
CA ASP A 220 14.60 -8.01 18.17
C ASP A 220 15.06 -8.53 16.80
N GLU A 221 16.37 -8.50 16.58
CA GLU A 221 17.00 -8.98 15.36
C GLU A 221 17.60 -10.35 15.61
N GLY A 222 17.22 -11.34 14.79
CA GLY A 222 17.68 -12.71 14.97
C GLY A 222 18.05 -13.40 13.66
N GLY A 223 18.87 -14.44 13.80
CA GLY A 223 19.33 -15.25 12.68
C GLY A 223 19.90 -16.60 13.13
N SER A 224 20.32 -17.41 12.16
CA SER A 224 21.06 -18.64 12.44
C SER A 224 22.37 -18.29 13.15
N GLY A 225 22.58 -18.90 14.31
CA GLY A 225 23.82 -18.78 15.06
C GLY A 225 25.00 -19.38 14.30
N LEU A 226 26.21 -19.02 14.74
CA LEU A 226 27.46 -19.50 14.13
C LEU A 226 27.64 -21.03 14.19
N ASP A 227 26.92 -21.70 15.10
CA ASP A 227 26.87 -23.16 15.21
C ASP A 227 25.87 -23.82 14.23
N GLY A 228 25.11 -23.01 13.48
CA GLY A 228 24.09 -23.47 12.54
C GLY A 228 22.86 -24.10 13.19
N VAL A 229 22.77 -24.07 14.53
CA VAL A 229 21.71 -24.76 15.30
C VAL A 229 21.01 -23.80 16.26
N SER A 230 21.76 -22.95 16.96
CA SER A 230 21.19 -21.95 17.87
C SER A 230 20.57 -20.79 17.09
N LYS A 231 19.48 -20.23 17.62
CA LYS A 231 18.99 -18.91 17.19
C LYS A 231 19.72 -17.87 18.01
N GLN A 232 20.50 -17.01 17.36
CA GLN A 232 21.06 -15.83 18.01
C GLN A 232 20.09 -14.66 17.84
N THR A 233 19.93 -13.87 18.90
CA THR A 233 19.08 -12.68 18.90
C THR A 233 19.85 -11.52 19.55
N ALA A 234 19.57 -10.30 19.09
CA ALA A 234 20.09 -9.07 19.64
C ALA A 234 19.01 -8.00 19.59
N ILE A 235 18.93 -7.18 20.64
CA ILE A 235 18.08 -5.99 20.63
C ILE A 235 18.89 -4.87 20.00
N VAL A 236 18.45 -4.43 18.81
CA VAL A 236 19.16 -3.42 18.01
C VAL A 236 18.34 -2.13 18.00
N PRO A 237 18.94 -0.97 18.33
CA PRO A 237 18.28 0.33 18.20
C PRO A 237 17.68 0.52 16.82
N SER A 238 16.45 1.04 16.75
CA SER A 238 15.74 1.21 15.49
C SER A 238 14.76 2.38 15.58
N ASP A 239 14.88 3.31 14.65
CA ASP A 239 13.98 4.45 14.50
C ASP A 239 12.65 4.10 13.83
N THR A 240 12.53 2.91 13.23
CA THR A 240 11.34 2.44 12.51
C THR A 240 10.54 1.36 13.23
N ASN A 241 11.00 0.92 14.40
CA ASN A 241 10.42 -0.17 15.16
C ASN A 241 10.23 0.20 16.63
N ILE A 242 9.29 -0.50 17.26
CA ILE A 242 9.07 -0.49 18.70
C ILE A 242 9.29 -1.90 19.25
N TYR A 243 9.98 -1.98 20.37
CA TYR A 243 10.24 -3.19 21.12
C TYR A 243 9.68 -3.07 22.54
N LEU A 244 8.88 -4.06 22.93
CA LEU A 244 8.31 -4.20 24.27
C LEU A 244 8.78 -5.56 24.82
N PRO A 245 9.78 -5.59 25.73
CA PRO A 245 10.34 -6.83 26.29
C PRO A 245 9.29 -7.75 26.91
N GLY A 246 8.27 -7.17 27.56
CA GLY A 246 7.15 -7.90 28.15
C GLY A 246 6.19 -8.52 27.13
N GLY A 247 6.36 -8.21 25.84
CA GLY A 247 5.44 -8.54 24.78
C GLY A 247 4.26 -7.57 24.71
N PHE A 248 3.64 -7.51 23.55
CA PHE A 248 2.39 -6.79 23.34
C PHE A 248 1.21 -7.70 23.76
N GLU A 249 0.24 -7.11 24.48
CA GLU A 249 -0.98 -7.77 25.01
C GLU A 249 -2.23 -7.01 24.58
#